data_AF-S4NJV2-F1
#
_entry.id   AF-S4NJV2-F1
#
_cell.length_a   1.000
_cell.length_b   1.000
_cell.length_c   1.000
_cell.angle_alpha   90.00
_cell.angle_beta   90.00
_cell.angle_gamma   90.00
#
_symmetry.space_group_name_H-M   'P 1'
#
loop_
_entity.id
_entity.type
_entity.pdbx_description
1 polymer ?
#
loop_
_entity_poly.entity_id
_entity_poly.type
_entity_poly.pdbx_seq_one_letter_code
_entity_poly.pdbx_strand_id
1 'polypeptide(L)'
;MSPAASYFHTSGPGYTCPTGNLCARVWDPTVNKFKVFKLYDCHTYSLSNWGGTGGYVNRQTGSRATATFYGQSGNVLKNVPVGDSSTSYNWTPVWKIRNCY
;
A
#
# COMPACT_ATOMS: atom_id res chain seq x y z
N MET A 1 4.28 -16.70 6.77
CA MET A 1 3.80 -16.34 5.41
C MET A 1 3.08 -15.01 5.51
N SER A 2 3.34 -14.05 4.63
CA SER A 2 2.53 -12.82 4.57
C SER A 2 1.12 -13.17 4.05
N PRO A 3 0.03 -12.58 4.56
CA PRO A 3 -1.30 -12.84 4.02
C PRO A 3 -1.37 -12.38 2.57
N ALA A 4 -2.09 -13.13 1.74
CA ALA A 4 -2.37 -12.72 0.38
C ALA A 4 -3.33 -11.53 0.40
N ALA A 5 -2.83 -10.34 0.08
CA ALA A 5 -3.67 -9.18 -0.12
C ALA A 5 -4.44 -9.32 -1.45
N SER A 6 -5.75 -9.04 -1.42
CA SER A 6 -6.54 -8.94 -2.64
C SER A 6 -6.01 -7.80 -3.51
N TYR A 7 -5.98 -7.96 -4.83
CA TYR A 7 -5.52 -6.92 -5.75
C TYR A 7 -6.36 -6.82 -7.03
N PHE A 8 -6.22 -5.72 -7.76
CA PHE A 8 -6.74 -5.55 -9.12
C PHE A 8 -5.77 -4.71 -9.96
N HIS A 9 -5.87 -4.80 -11.28
CA HIS A 9 -5.08 -3.97 -12.20
C HIS A 9 -5.88 -2.77 -12.68
N THR A 10 -5.21 -1.62 -12.84
CA THR A 10 -5.77 -0.40 -13.43
C THR A 10 -4.77 0.18 -14.43
N SER A 11 -5.30 0.78 -15.50
CA SER A 11 -4.51 1.45 -16.55
C SER A 11 -4.23 2.93 -16.25
N GLY A 12 -4.90 3.51 -15.25
CA GLY A 12 -4.83 4.94 -14.94
C GLY A 12 -4.52 5.25 -13.47
N PRO A 13 -4.29 6.54 -13.14
CA PRO A 13 -3.99 6.93 -11.77
C PRO A 13 -5.19 6.85 -10.84
N GLY A 14 -6.41 6.92 -11.39
CA GLY A 14 -7.66 6.81 -10.65
C GLY A 14 -8.01 5.35 -10.33
N TYR A 15 -8.29 5.09 -9.06
CA TYR A 15 -8.81 3.81 -8.59
C TYR A 15 -9.70 4.03 -7.37
N THR A 16 -10.71 3.18 -7.21
CA THR A 16 -11.56 3.20 -6.02
C THR A 16 -10.89 2.39 -4.93
N CYS A 17 -10.49 3.05 -3.84
CA CYS A 17 -10.11 2.37 -2.62
C CYS A 17 -11.36 2.17 -1.74
N PRO A 18 -11.81 0.92 -1.51
CA PRO A 18 -12.96 0.66 -0.67
C PRO A 18 -12.72 1.12 0.77
N THR A 19 -13.76 1.64 1.41
CA THR A 19 -13.71 2.00 2.83
C THR A 19 -13.27 0.80 3.69
N GLY A 20 -12.48 1.06 4.72
CA GLY A 20 -11.87 0.04 5.58
C GLY A 20 -10.53 -0.50 5.07
N ASN A 21 -10.07 -0.10 3.88
CA ASN A 21 -8.84 -0.63 3.29
C ASN A 21 -7.73 0.42 3.22
N LEU A 22 -6.49 -0.05 3.38
CA LEU A 22 -5.31 0.64 2.87
C LEU A 22 -5.05 0.14 1.45
N CYS A 23 -5.12 1.02 0.47
CA CYS A 23 -4.82 0.69 -0.91
C CYS A 23 -3.44 1.16 -1.30
N ALA A 24 -2.68 0.29 -1.96
CA ALA A 24 -1.35 0.58 -2.42
C ALA A 24 -1.23 0.22 -3.90
N ARG A 25 -1.02 1.24 -4.73
CA ARG A 25 -0.83 1.17 -6.18
C ARG A 25 0.65 1.11 -6.49
N VAL A 26 1.09 0.07 -7.17
CA VAL A 26 2.48 -0.10 -7.65
C VAL A 26 2.46 -0.40 -9.14
N TRP A 27 3.51 -0.01 -9.86
CA TRP A 27 3.64 -0.37 -11.27
C TRP A 27 4.01 -1.85 -11.41
N ASP A 28 3.26 -2.58 -12.24
CA ASP A 28 3.57 -3.97 -12.58
C ASP A 28 4.04 -4.04 -14.05
N PRO A 29 5.35 -4.17 -14.28
CA PRO A 29 5.91 -4.19 -15.63
C PRO A 29 5.55 -5.47 -16.41
N THR A 30 5.13 -6.55 -15.73
CA THR A 30 4.80 -7.82 -16.38
C THR A 30 3.52 -7.73 -17.22
N VAL A 31 2.59 -6.87 -16.79
CA VAL A 31 1.29 -6.64 -17.44
C VAL A 31 1.15 -5.21 -17.97
N ASN A 32 2.20 -4.40 -17.86
CA ASN A 32 2.27 -2.99 -18.28
C ASN A 32 1.11 -2.14 -17.71
N LYS A 33 0.74 -2.39 -16.44
CA LYS A 33 -0.38 -1.74 -15.73
C LYS A 33 -0.03 -1.49 -14.28
N PHE A 34 -0.78 -0.60 -13.63
CA PHE A 34 -0.69 -0.47 -12.18
C PHE A 34 -1.46 -1.60 -11.50
N LYS A 35 -0.87 -2.16 -10.45
CA LYS A 35 -1.49 -3.13 -9.55
C LYS A 35 -1.86 -2.45 -8.23
N VAL A 36 -3.12 -2.51 -7.86
CA VAL A 36 -3.64 -1.93 -6.62
C VAL A 36 -3.93 -3.05 -5.64
N PHE A 37 -3.16 -3.10 -4.56
CA PHE A 37 -3.36 -4.01 -3.44
C PHE A 37 -4.36 -3.40 -2.46
N LYS A 38 -5.26 -4.23 -1.93
CA LYS A 38 -6.26 -3.90 -0.92
C LYS A 38 -5.87 -4.60 0.38
N LEU A 39 -5.38 -3.81 1.33
CA LEU A 39 -4.94 -4.27 2.64
C LEU A 39 -6.04 -3.99 3.67
N TYR A 40 -6.93 -4.98 3.84
CA TYR A 40 -8.06 -4.91 4.75
C TYR A 40 -7.68 -5.40 6.14
N ASP A 41 -7.25 -6.66 6.24
CA ASP A 41 -6.94 -7.30 7.52
C ASP A 41 -5.69 -6.69 8.16
N CYS A 42 -5.73 -6.46 9.47
CA CYS A 42 -4.55 -6.02 10.22
C CYS A 42 -3.46 -7.06 10.10
N HIS A 43 -2.40 -6.70 9.38
CA HIS A 43 -1.22 -7.54 9.28
C HIS A 43 0.00 -6.72 8.91
N THR A 44 1.17 -7.33 9.10
CA THR A 44 2.38 -6.89 8.40
C THR A 44 2.51 -7.66 7.09
N TYR A 45 2.48 -6.94 5.98
CA TYR A 45 2.62 -7.45 4.63
C TYR A 45 4.04 -7.19 4.16
N SER A 46 4.76 -8.26 3.85
CA SER A 46 6.08 -8.13 3.20
C SER A 46 5.88 -7.89 1.70
N LEU A 47 6.55 -6.86 1.18
CA LEU A 47 6.50 -6.49 -0.22
C LEU A 47 7.62 -7.21 -0.98
N SER A 48 7.29 -7.71 -2.17
CA SER A 48 8.23 -8.34 -3.08
C SER A 48 7.92 -7.90 -4.50
N ASN A 49 8.93 -7.54 -5.28
CA ASN A 49 8.80 -7.00 -6.64
C ASN A 49 8.06 -5.65 -6.70
N TRP A 50 8.11 -4.88 -5.61
CA TRP A 50 7.61 -3.50 -5.60
C TRP A 50 8.78 -2.57 -5.84
N GLY A 51 8.66 -1.71 -6.84
CA GLY A 51 9.71 -0.76 -7.20
C GLY A 51 9.15 0.43 -7.95
N GLY A 52 9.95 1.50 -7.99
CA GLY A 52 9.60 2.73 -8.69
C GLY A 52 8.48 3.52 -8.02
N THR A 53 7.79 4.32 -8.83
CA THR A 53 6.78 5.27 -8.37
C THR A 53 5.39 4.68 -8.51
N GLY A 54 4.62 4.72 -7.43
CA GLY A 54 3.22 4.33 -7.38
C GLY A 54 2.39 5.33 -6.59
N GLY A 55 1.36 4.88 -5.89
CA GLY A 55 0.56 5.72 -5.01
C GLY A 55 -0.10 4.91 -3.91
N TYR A 56 -0.65 5.56 -2.89
CA TYR A 56 -1.38 4.90 -1.82
C TYR A 56 -2.59 5.75 -1.41
N VAL A 57 -3.58 5.10 -0.82
CA VAL A 57 -4.73 5.76 -0.20
C VAL A 57 -5.06 4.98 1.07
N ASN A 58 -5.03 5.64 2.22
CA ASN A 58 -5.53 5.07 3.45
C ASN A 58 -7.00 5.46 3.66
N ARG A 59 -7.92 4.53 3.37
CA ARG A 59 -9.36 4.64 3.67
C ARG A 59 -9.79 3.73 4.81
N GLN A 60 -8.88 3.34 5.69
CA GLN A 60 -9.23 2.54 6.86
C GLN A 60 -10.22 3.27 7.76
N THR A 61 -11.02 2.51 8.51
CA THR A 61 -11.99 3.04 9.46
C THR A 61 -11.47 2.89 10.89
N GLY A 62 -11.80 3.85 11.75
CA GLY A 62 -11.32 3.91 13.14
C GLY A 62 -10.27 4.99 13.35
N SER A 63 -10.44 5.78 14.42
CA SER A 63 -9.63 6.97 14.73
C SER A 63 -8.16 6.69 15.01
N ARG A 64 -7.78 5.41 15.20
CA ARG A 64 -6.41 4.99 15.47
C ARG A 64 -5.73 4.32 14.26
N ALA A 65 -6.45 4.00 13.18
CA ALA A 65 -5.88 3.22 12.08
C ALA A 65 -4.78 4.00 11.32
N THR A 66 -3.52 3.75 11.66
CA THR A 66 -2.36 4.35 10.98
C THR A 66 -1.55 3.26 10.30
N ALA A 67 -1.45 3.34 8.98
CA ALA A 67 -0.58 2.46 8.24
C ALA A 67 0.87 2.92 8.37
N THR A 68 1.80 1.98 8.50
CA THR A 68 3.23 2.28 8.62
C THR A 68 4.00 1.53 7.55
N PHE A 69 4.83 2.26 6.81
CA PHE A 69 5.72 1.73 5.78
C PHE A 69 7.11 1.59 6.37
N TYR A 70 7.70 0.41 6.20
CA TYR A 70 9.01 0.07 6.74
C TYR A 70 10.01 -0.19 5.63
N GLY A 71 11.25 0.23 5.86
CA GLY A 71 12.39 -0.09 5.03
C GLY A 71 12.95 -1.48 5.29
N GLN A 72 14.00 -1.83 4.54
CA GLN A 72 14.62 -3.15 4.59
C GLN A 72 15.13 -3.53 5.99
N SER A 73 15.75 -2.56 6.70
CA SER A 73 16.25 -2.75 8.05
C SER A 73 15.16 -2.77 9.12
N GLY A 74 13.89 -2.61 8.73
CA GLY A 74 12.76 -2.46 9.65
C GLY A 74 12.60 -1.05 10.22
N ASN A 75 13.34 -0.07 9.72
CA ASN A 75 13.15 1.33 10.07
C ASN A 75 11.81 1.85 9.52
N VAL A 76 11.16 2.76 10.26
CA VAL A 76 9.95 3.43 9.77
C VAL A 76 10.35 4.45 8.69
N LEU A 77 9.73 4.34 7.53
CA LEU A 77 9.90 5.29 6.42
C LEU A 77 8.78 6.32 6.37
N LYS A 78 7.55 5.89 6.65
CA LYS A 78 6.38 6.75 6.64
C LYS A 78 5.25 6.20 7.49
N ASN A 79 4.57 7.08 8.22
CA ASN A 79 3.25 6.83 8.78
C ASN A 79 2.19 7.49 7.89
N VAL A 80 1.11 6.77 7.64
CA VAL A 80 0.01 7.15 6.76
C VAL A 80 -1.27 7.10 7.60
N PRO A 81 -1.71 8.21 8.19
CA PRO A 81 -2.95 8.26 8.96
C PRO A 81 -4.18 8.06 8.05
N VAL A 82 -5.34 7.78 8.65
CA VAL A 82 -6.62 7.71 7.91
C VAL A 82 -6.84 8.99 7.12
N GLY A 83 -7.20 8.86 5.84
CA GLY A 83 -7.44 9.97 4.93
C GLY A 83 -6.21 10.44 4.17
N ASP A 84 -4.99 10.05 4.58
CA ASP A 84 -3.78 10.35 3.81
C ASP A 84 -3.74 9.54 2.51
N SER A 85 -3.32 10.22 1.45
CA SER A 85 -3.19 9.63 0.12
C SER A 85 -2.10 10.33 -0.68
N SER A 86 -1.44 9.57 -1.55
CA SER A 86 -0.53 10.12 -2.54
C SER A 86 -0.72 9.40 -3.87
N THR A 87 -0.71 10.16 -4.95
CA THR A 87 -0.71 9.62 -6.31
C THR A 87 0.69 9.29 -6.82
N SER A 88 1.74 9.77 -6.12
CA SER A 88 3.15 9.59 -6.44
C SER A 88 3.94 9.30 -5.16
N TYR A 89 4.31 8.04 -4.94
CA TYR A 89 5.10 7.58 -3.81
C TYR A 89 6.13 6.56 -4.26
N ASN A 90 7.36 6.71 -3.79
CA ASN A 90 8.45 5.80 -4.13
C ASN A 90 8.35 4.53 -3.26
N TRP A 91 8.03 3.40 -3.89
CA TRP A 91 7.95 2.09 -3.23
C TRP A 91 9.29 1.38 -3.13
N THR A 92 10.30 1.82 -3.89
CA THR A 92 11.65 1.21 -3.92
C THR A 92 12.28 1.02 -2.54
N PRO A 93 12.22 1.99 -1.60
CA PRO A 93 12.78 1.78 -0.27
C PRO A 93 11.89 0.94 0.66
N VAL A 94 10.64 0.68 0.28
CA VAL A 94 9.64 0.05 1.17
C VAL A 94 9.67 -1.46 1.01
N TRP A 95 9.85 -2.14 2.14
CA TRP A 95 9.92 -3.60 2.21
C TRP A 95 8.72 -4.21 2.95
N LYS A 96 8.09 -3.47 3.86
CA LYS A 96 6.92 -3.96 4.60
C LYS A 96 5.90 -2.85 4.79
N ILE A 97 4.63 -3.24 4.79
CA ILE A 97 3.51 -2.38 5.17
C ILE A 97 2.80 -3.01 6.35
N ARG A 98 2.62 -2.27 7.43
CA ARG A 98 1.73 -2.64 8.53
C ARG A 98 0.51 -1.74 8.48
N ASN A 99 -0.66 -2.27 8.22
CA ASN A 99 -1.91 -1.52 8.15
C ASN A 99 -2.66 -1.51 9.50
N CYS A 100 -1.95 -1.63 10.62
CA CYS A 100 -2.56 -1.54 11.93
C CYS A 100 -1.72 -0.81 12.96
N TYR A 101 -2.45 -0.35 13.98
CA TYR A 101 -2.04 0.52 15.07
C TYR A 101 -1.85 -0.28 16.35
#